data_AF-K2GZ27-F1
#
_entry.id   AF-K2GZ27-F1
#
_cell.length_a   1.000
_cell.length_b   1.000
_cell.length_c   1.000
_cell.angle_alpha   90.00
_cell.angle_beta   90.00
_cell.angle_gamma   90.00
#
_symmetry.space_group_name_H-M   'P 1'
#
loop_
_entity.id
_entity.type
_entity.pdbx_description
1 polymer ?
#
loop_
_entity_poly.entity_id
_entity_poly.type
_entity_poly.pdbx_seq_one_letter_code
_entity_poly.pdbx_strand_id
1 'polypeptide(L)'
;MEIIYNSDVDGFETRALNSKIRYQSNLVFIIITNNEQFGFYTSDIVNALNNETTQVTSNEMFLFVLNGKGTYPFKLERKDTLRSFTVYSDKESYFLFTCFCAFWVTSDGQLRIHQLLKDRYVLPQKMINPITDRNNSERGYCKKVIVIKMS
;
A
#
# COMPACT_ATOMS: atom_id res chain seq x y z
N MET A 1 5.04 10.67 15.62
CA MET A 1 5.30 9.73 14.50
C MET A 1 6.13 8.57 15.01
N GLU A 2 5.73 7.34 14.72
CA GLU A 2 6.37 6.11 15.19
C GLU A 2 6.37 5.06 14.07
N ILE A 3 7.49 4.35 13.86
CA ILE A 3 7.52 3.18 12.97
C ILE A 3 6.94 2.00 13.76
N ILE A 4 5.77 1.53 13.33
CA ILE A 4 5.05 0.44 14.03
C ILE A 4 5.29 -0.93 13.36
N TYR A 5 5.72 -0.94 12.10
CA TYR A 5 6.06 -2.16 11.37
C TYR A 5 7.24 -1.90 10.43
N ASN A 6 8.18 -2.83 10.40
CA ASN A 6 9.33 -2.82 9.52
C ASN A 6 9.61 -4.25 9.07
N SER A 7 9.42 -4.55 7.78
CA SER A 7 9.58 -5.90 7.25
C SER A 7 10.99 -6.48 7.37
N ASP A 8 12.04 -5.66 7.59
CA ASP A 8 13.39 -6.17 7.87
C ASP A 8 13.47 -6.87 9.25
N VAL A 9 12.54 -6.53 10.15
CA VAL A 9 12.47 -7.05 11.53
C VAL A 9 11.27 -8.00 11.67
N ASP A 10 10.11 -7.57 11.18
CA ASP A 10 8.83 -8.27 11.33
C ASP A 10 8.57 -9.30 10.20
N GLY A 11 9.39 -9.31 9.15
CA GLY A 11 9.21 -10.17 7.97
C GLY A 11 8.01 -9.78 7.10
N PHE A 12 7.83 -10.47 5.97
CA PHE A 12 6.70 -10.28 5.04
C PHE A 12 5.49 -11.15 5.42
N GLU A 13 5.12 -11.13 6.70
CA GLU A 13 4.04 -11.97 7.23
C GLU A 13 2.80 -11.14 7.56
N THR A 14 1.65 -11.56 7.03
CA THR A 14 0.35 -10.89 7.22
C THR A 14 -0.02 -10.78 8.69
N ARG A 15 0.19 -11.85 9.46
CA ARG A 15 -0.05 -11.85 10.91
C ARG A 15 0.81 -10.80 11.63
N ALA A 16 2.09 -10.68 11.25
CA ALA A 16 3.00 -9.71 11.85
C ALA A 16 2.53 -8.29 11.54
N LEU A 17 2.23 -7.98 10.27
CA LEU A 17 1.67 -6.68 9.86
C LEU A 17 0.37 -6.36 10.61
N ASN A 18 -0.58 -7.29 10.62
CA ASN A 18 -1.88 -7.14 11.26
C ASN A 18 -1.75 -6.82 12.76
N SER A 19 -0.82 -7.46 13.46
CA SER A 19 -0.57 -7.21 14.88
C SER A 19 -0.17 -5.77 15.19
N LYS A 20 0.37 -5.05 14.20
CA LYS A 20 0.81 -3.65 14.32
C LYS A 20 -0.25 -2.66 13.89
N ILE A 21 -0.96 -2.94 12.78
CA ILE A 21 -1.83 -1.95 12.14
C ILE A 21 -3.29 -2.02 12.61
N ARG A 22 -3.76 -3.15 13.12
CA ARG A 22 -5.16 -3.29 13.57
C ARG A 22 -5.48 -2.27 14.66
N TYR A 23 -6.65 -1.65 14.54
CA TYR A 23 -7.14 -0.62 15.46
C TYR A 23 -6.27 0.65 15.53
N GLN A 24 -5.32 0.81 14.61
CA GLN A 24 -4.58 2.06 14.44
C GLN A 24 -5.23 2.91 13.34
N SER A 25 -5.05 4.22 13.45
CA SER A 25 -5.45 5.25 12.49
C SER A 25 -4.22 6.06 12.05
N ASN A 26 -4.41 6.92 11.04
CA ASN A 26 -3.38 7.81 10.51
C ASN A 26 -2.09 7.06 10.13
N LEU A 27 -2.23 6.04 9.29
CA LEU A 27 -1.14 5.17 8.90
C LEU A 27 -0.56 5.57 7.55
N VAL A 28 0.77 5.59 7.47
CA VAL A 28 1.53 5.73 6.22
C VAL A 28 2.22 4.40 5.94
N PHE A 29 1.84 3.75 4.85
CA PHE A 29 2.51 2.57 4.32
C PHE A 29 3.52 3.01 3.28
N ILE A 30 4.79 2.65 3.47
CA ILE A 30 5.89 2.96 2.56
C ILE A 30 6.42 1.64 2.00
N ILE A 31 6.45 1.55 0.68
CA ILE A 31 6.94 0.42 -0.09
C ILE A 31 8.23 0.87 -0.77
N ILE A 32 9.29 0.11 -0.55
CA ILE A 32 10.62 0.41 -1.04
C ILE A 32 11.07 -0.74 -1.94
N THR A 33 11.43 -0.41 -3.17
CA THR A 33 12.04 -1.33 -4.14
C THR A 33 13.51 -0.96 -4.34
N ASN A 34 14.17 -1.49 -5.38
CA ASN A 34 15.51 -1.04 -5.76
C ASN A 34 15.56 0.42 -6.21
N ASN A 35 14.51 0.88 -6.92
CA ASN A 35 14.55 2.13 -7.67
C ASN A 35 13.44 3.09 -7.23
N GLU A 36 12.39 2.57 -6.59
CA GLU A 36 11.17 3.32 -6.30
C GLU A 36 10.89 3.34 -4.81
N GLN A 37 10.33 4.47 -4.36
CA GLN A 37 9.75 4.59 -3.03
C GLN A 37 8.39 5.26 -3.18
N PHE A 38 7.35 4.54 -2.78
CA PHE A 38 5.98 4.98 -2.92
C PHE A 38 5.14 4.38 -1.80
N GLY A 39 3.86 4.73 -1.75
CA GLY A 39 3.03 4.28 -0.66
C GLY A 39 1.64 4.84 -0.69
N PHE A 40 0.97 4.69 0.45
CA PHE A 40 -0.32 5.30 0.68
C PHE A 40 -0.46 5.74 2.13
N TYR A 41 -1.26 6.78 2.32
CA TYR A 41 -1.74 7.22 3.62
C TYR A 41 -3.21 6.83 3.78
N THR A 42 -3.63 6.52 4.99
CA THR A 42 -5.04 6.32 5.36
C THR A 42 -5.30 6.90 6.75
N SER A 43 -6.30 7.76 6.88
CA SER A 43 -6.65 8.40 8.16
C SER A 43 -7.42 7.47 9.09
N ASP A 44 -8.32 6.67 8.53
CA ASP A 44 -9.34 5.99 9.34
C ASP A 44 -8.82 4.71 9.98
N ILE A 45 -9.48 4.31 11.06
CA ILE A 45 -9.09 3.14 11.86
C ILE A 45 -9.16 1.87 11.00
N VAL A 46 -8.13 1.05 11.10
CA VAL A 46 -8.09 -0.29 10.51
C VAL A 46 -8.95 -1.26 11.33
N ASN A 47 -10.23 -1.33 10.95
CA ASN A 47 -11.23 -2.21 11.58
C ASN A 47 -11.26 -3.60 10.91
N ALA A 48 -10.28 -4.46 11.22
CA ALA A 48 -10.32 -5.87 10.81
C ALA A 48 -10.81 -6.74 11.97
N LEU A 49 -12.12 -6.99 12.01
CA LEU A 49 -12.77 -7.77 13.07
C LEU A 49 -12.51 -9.28 12.89
N ASN A 50 -12.40 -9.99 14.02
CA ASN A 50 -12.43 -11.47 14.09
C ASN A 50 -11.45 -12.22 13.18
N ASN A 51 -10.32 -11.59 12.85
CA ASN A 51 -9.29 -12.19 12.00
C ASN A 51 -9.78 -12.56 10.59
N GLU A 52 -10.80 -11.87 10.08
CA GLU A 52 -11.30 -12.06 8.72
C GLU A 52 -10.62 -11.10 7.73
N THR A 53 -10.51 -11.54 6.48
CA THR A 53 -10.09 -10.66 5.38
C THR A 53 -11.10 -9.53 5.24
N THR A 54 -10.64 -8.30 5.46
CA THR A 54 -11.49 -7.11 5.55
C THR A 54 -11.03 -6.05 4.55
N GLN A 55 -11.99 -5.51 3.79
CA GLN A 55 -11.76 -4.32 2.97
C GLN A 55 -11.88 -3.08 3.88
N VAL A 56 -10.76 -2.44 4.17
CA VAL A 56 -10.72 -1.18 4.90
C VAL A 56 -11.24 -0.07 4.01
N THR A 57 -12.05 0.80 4.62
CA THR A 57 -12.52 2.06 4.03
C THR A 57 -11.89 3.23 4.77
N SER A 58 -11.62 4.31 4.05
CA SER A 58 -11.21 5.57 4.64
C SER A 58 -11.76 6.76 3.86
N ASN A 59 -12.12 7.83 4.57
CA ASN A 59 -12.49 9.12 3.97
C ASN A 59 -11.25 9.84 3.40
N GLU A 60 -10.15 9.85 4.14
CA GLU A 60 -8.90 10.48 3.71
C GLU A 60 -7.83 9.41 3.43
N MET A 61 -7.69 9.06 2.16
CA MET A 61 -6.63 8.18 1.68
C MET A 61 -6.17 8.62 0.30
N PHE A 62 -4.86 8.63 0.13
CA PHE A 62 -4.16 8.97 -1.10
C PHE A 62 -2.93 8.11 -1.26
N LEU A 63 -2.50 7.92 -2.51
CA LEU A 63 -1.19 7.36 -2.80
C LEU A 63 -0.17 8.48 -2.90
N PHE A 64 1.09 8.14 -2.67
CA PHE A 64 2.21 9.05 -2.90
C PHE A 64 3.36 8.31 -3.56
N VAL A 65 4.17 9.05 -4.31
CA VAL A 65 5.42 8.59 -4.89
C VAL A 65 6.51 9.57 -4.47
N LEU A 66 7.54 9.08 -3.79
CA LEU A 66 8.65 9.86 -3.27
C LEU A 66 9.87 9.80 -4.20
N ASN A 67 10.04 8.70 -4.93
CA ASN A 67 11.10 8.49 -5.91
C ASN A 67 10.63 7.49 -6.97
N GLY A 68 11.01 7.71 -8.23
CA GLY A 68 10.67 6.89 -9.40
C GLY A 68 10.69 7.72 -10.70
N LYS A 69 9.94 7.27 -11.72
CA LYS A 69 9.81 7.94 -13.02
C LYS A 69 9.11 9.29 -12.92
N GLY A 70 9.74 10.32 -13.48
CA GLY A 70 9.13 11.64 -13.63
C GLY A 70 9.48 12.61 -12.50
N THR A 71 8.60 13.58 -12.24
CA THR A 71 8.82 14.63 -11.24
C THR A 71 8.20 14.21 -9.92
N TYR A 72 9.04 13.97 -8.91
CA TYR A 72 8.65 13.59 -7.55
C TYR A 72 9.08 14.65 -6.52
N PRO A 73 8.50 14.68 -5.32
CA PRO A 73 7.38 13.85 -4.87
C PRO A 73 6.05 14.27 -5.49
N PHE A 74 5.11 13.34 -5.62
CA PHE A 74 3.73 13.67 -5.98
C PHE A 74 2.69 12.78 -5.29
N LYS A 75 1.46 13.27 -5.28
CA LYS A 75 0.28 12.66 -4.64
C LYS A 75 -0.70 12.20 -5.72
N LEU A 76 -1.34 11.06 -5.51
CA LEU A 76 -2.45 10.56 -6.33
C LEU A 76 -3.71 10.48 -5.47
N GLU A 77 -4.67 11.34 -5.77
CA GLU A 77 -5.98 11.33 -5.11
C GLU A 77 -6.87 10.22 -5.67
N ARG A 78 -7.71 9.65 -4.82
CA ARG A 78 -8.81 8.79 -5.28
C ARG A 78 -9.86 9.64 -5.99
N LYS A 79 -10.51 9.06 -7.01
CA LYS A 79 -11.62 9.73 -7.71
C LYS A 79 -12.92 9.66 -6.90
N ASP A 80 -13.53 8.47 -6.82
CA ASP A 80 -14.86 8.28 -6.19
C ASP A 80 -14.95 6.92 -5.50
N THR A 81 -14.23 6.73 -4.39
CA THR A 81 -14.38 5.54 -3.55
C THR A 81 -13.85 5.75 -2.14
N LEU A 82 -14.51 5.12 -1.16
CA LEU A 82 -14.00 5.03 0.21
C LEU A 82 -13.11 3.80 0.41
N ARG A 83 -13.09 2.83 -0.51
CA ARG A 83 -12.24 1.65 -0.38
C ARG A 83 -10.77 2.08 -0.38
N SER A 84 -10.02 1.59 0.61
CA SER A 84 -8.64 2.01 0.88
C SER A 84 -7.67 0.86 0.60
N PHE A 85 -7.64 -0.15 1.47
CA PHE A 85 -6.79 -1.33 1.28
C PHE A 85 -7.44 -2.57 1.92
N THR A 86 -6.97 -3.74 1.56
CA THR A 86 -7.43 -5.02 2.10
C THR A 86 -6.43 -5.50 3.13
N VAL A 87 -6.93 -5.76 4.34
CA VAL A 87 -6.25 -6.49 5.40
C VAL A 87 -6.68 -7.93 5.29
N TYR A 88 -5.74 -8.85 5.13
CA TYR A 88 -6.06 -10.27 5.04
C TYR A 88 -6.15 -10.94 6.41
N SER A 89 -6.81 -12.09 6.49
CA SER A 89 -6.78 -12.93 7.70
C SER A 89 -5.34 -13.30 8.11
N ASP A 90 -5.09 -13.55 9.38
CA ASP A 90 -3.76 -13.98 9.89
C ASP A 90 -3.36 -15.37 9.36
N LYS A 91 -4.26 -16.09 8.69
CA LYS A 91 -4.01 -17.36 8.01
C LYS A 91 -3.60 -17.18 6.55
N GLU A 92 -3.66 -15.96 6.02
CA GLU A 92 -3.19 -15.65 4.67
C GLU A 92 -1.67 -15.87 4.60
N SER A 93 -1.24 -16.57 3.55
CA SER A 93 0.15 -16.96 3.34
C SER A 93 0.73 -16.45 2.03
N TYR A 94 -0.10 -15.91 1.14
CA TYR A 94 0.30 -15.41 -0.16
C TYR A 94 0.32 -13.89 -0.22
N PHE A 95 -0.70 -13.21 0.29
CA PHE A 95 -0.75 -11.74 0.26
C PHE A 95 -0.36 -11.10 1.59
N LEU A 96 0.52 -10.10 1.56
CA LEU A 96 0.78 -9.24 2.71
C LEU A 96 -0.35 -8.21 2.88
N PHE A 97 -0.62 -7.42 1.83
CA PHE A 97 -1.78 -6.51 1.74
C PHE A 97 -2.06 -6.12 0.28
N THR A 98 -3.26 -5.59 0.04
CA THR A 98 -3.65 -5.03 -1.27
C THR A 98 -4.15 -3.61 -1.12
N CYS A 99 -3.48 -2.64 -1.76
CA CYS A 99 -3.97 -1.27 -1.88
C CYS A 99 -5.03 -1.20 -2.99
N PHE A 100 -6.23 -0.72 -2.66
CA PHE A 100 -7.42 -0.86 -3.51
C PHE A 100 -7.19 -0.27 -4.91
N CYS A 101 -7.33 -1.12 -5.93
CA CYS A 101 -7.13 -0.78 -7.34
C CYS A 101 -5.79 -0.11 -7.67
N ALA A 102 -4.78 -0.18 -6.79
CA ALA A 102 -3.49 0.47 -6.99
C ALA A 102 -2.35 -0.52 -7.14
N PHE A 103 -2.08 -1.33 -6.12
CA PHE A 103 -1.02 -2.33 -6.12
C PHE A 103 -1.22 -3.33 -4.98
N TRP A 104 -0.49 -4.44 -5.01
CA TRP A 104 -0.42 -5.38 -3.89
C TRP A 104 1.00 -5.90 -3.70
N VAL A 105 1.28 -6.32 -2.47
CA VAL A 105 2.53 -6.95 -2.07
C VAL A 105 2.21 -8.35 -1.54
N THR A 106 2.92 -9.35 -2.03
CA THR A 106 2.81 -10.74 -1.57
C THR A 106 3.83 -11.05 -0.48
N SER A 107 3.61 -12.12 0.28
CA SER A 107 4.46 -12.54 1.39
C SER A 107 5.86 -13.01 0.95
N ASP A 108 6.05 -13.31 -0.33
CA ASP A 108 7.37 -13.57 -0.94
C ASP A 108 8.05 -12.29 -1.47
N GLY A 109 7.44 -11.12 -1.26
CA GLY A 109 7.98 -9.82 -1.66
C GLY A 109 7.63 -9.40 -3.08
N GLN A 110 6.83 -10.16 -3.85
CA GLN A 110 6.43 -9.69 -5.17
C GLN A 110 5.50 -8.47 -5.07
N LEU A 111 5.75 -7.52 -5.96
CA LEU A 111 4.97 -6.30 -6.13
C LEU A 111 4.28 -6.34 -7.50
N ARG A 112 3.02 -5.90 -7.53
CA ARG A 112 2.23 -5.77 -8.75
C ARG A 112 1.42 -4.50 -8.74
N ILE A 113 1.38 -3.80 -9.87
CA ILE A 113 0.53 -2.63 -10.08
C ILE A 113 -0.79 -3.09 -10.69
N HIS A 114 -1.89 -2.59 -10.15
CA HIS A 114 -3.23 -2.96 -10.55
C HIS A 114 -3.65 -2.18 -11.80
N GLN A 115 -4.20 -2.86 -12.81
CA GLN A 115 -4.56 -2.28 -14.10
C GLN A 115 -5.59 -1.13 -14.02
N LEU A 116 -6.46 -1.15 -13.00
CA LEU A 116 -7.49 -0.12 -12.77
C LEU A 116 -6.99 1.14 -12.05
N LEU A 117 -5.68 1.29 -11.82
CA LEU A 117 -5.11 2.46 -11.13
C LEU A 117 -5.54 3.77 -11.80
N LYS A 118 -5.40 3.87 -13.12
CA LYS A 118 -5.81 5.06 -13.90
C LYS A 118 -7.32 5.36 -13.83
N ASP A 119 -8.13 4.33 -13.59
CA ASP A 119 -9.58 4.45 -13.54
C ASP A 119 -10.03 4.95 -12.16
N ARG A 120 -9.27 4.63 -11.10
CA ARG A 120 -9.62 4.92 -9.70
C ARG A 120 -8.85 6.07 -9.06
N TYR A 121 -7.74 6.51 -9.66
CA TYR A 121 -6.90 7.58 -9.14
C TYR A 121 -6.65 8.68 -10.17
N VAL A 122 -6.52 9.92 -9.71
CA VAL A 122 -6.18 11.09 -10.54
C VAL A 122 -4.69 11.05 -10.84
N LEU A 123 -4.33 10.86 -12.12
CA LEU A 123 -2.93 10.72 -12.53
C LEU A 123 -2.36 12.06 -13.02
N PRO A 124 -1.11 12.41 -12.65
CA PRO A 124 -0.38 13.48 -13.28
C PRO A 124 -0.01 13.05 -14.71
N GLN A 125 -0.65 13.63 -15.72
CA GLN A 125 -0.45 13.35 -17.16
C GLN A 125 -0.89 11.95 -17.65
N LYS A 126 -0.82 11.73 -18.98
CA LYS A 126 -1.20 10.47 -19.68
C LYS A 126 -0.21 9.32 -19.41
N MET A 127 0.20 9.13 -18.16
CA MET A 127 1.04 8.00 -17.76
C MET A 127 0.17 6.75 -17.54
N ILE A 128 0.62 5.60 -18.05
CA ILE A 128 -0.04 4.31 -17.82
C ILE A 128 0.23 3.80 -16.41
N ASN A 129 1.44 4.06 -15.89
CA ASN A 129 1.88 3.71 -14.55
C ASN A 129 2.65 4.90 -13.94
N PRO A 130 2.06 5.65 -13.01
CA PRO A 130 2.75 6.72 -12.30
C PRO A 130 3.60 6.18 -11.13
N ILE A 131 3.33 4.96 -10.63
CA ILE A 131 3.94 4.48 -9.39
C ILE A 131 5.35 3.93 -9.62
N THR A 132 5.57 3.27 -10.75
CA THR A 132 6.84 2.60 -11.05
C THR A 132 7.24 2.78 -12.50
N ASP A 133 8.54 2.74 -12.77
CA ASP A 133 9.10 2.85 -14.13
C ASP A 133 8.77 1.67 -15.04
N ARG A 134 8.27 0.59 -14.43
CA ARG A 134 7.90 -0.68 -15.05
C ARG A 134 6.54 -0.63 -15.75
N ASN A 135 6.41 -1.48 -16.77
CA ASN A 135 5.09 -1.80 -17.31
C ASN A 135 4.23 -2.52 -16.26
N ASN A 136 2.90 -2.34 -16.29
CA ASN A 136 2.00 -2.99 -15.33
C ASN A 136 2.05 -4.53 -15.38
N SER A 137 2.49 -5.11 -16.51
CA SER A 137 2.69 -6.54 -16.70
C SER A 137 3.99 -7.07 -16.09
N GLU A 138 4.96 -6.21 -15.80
CA GLU A 138 6.26 -6.60 -15.27
C GLU A 138 6.16 -6.90 -13.77
N ARG A 139 6.87 -7.95 -13.36
CA ARG A 139 6.94 -8.34 -11.96
C ARG A 139 7.91 -7.42 -11.22
N GLY A 140 7.40 -6.69 -10.24
CA GLY A 140 8.24 -5.95 -9.30
C GLY A 140 8.62 -6.79 -8.08
N TYR A 141 9.66 -6.34 -7.38
CA TYR A 141 10.02 -6.88 -6.06
C TYR A 141 10.06 -5.74 -5.04
N CYS A 142 9.30 -5.91 -3.97
CA CYS A 142 9.35 -5.10 -2.77
C CYS A 142 10.50 -5.60 -1.90
N LYS A 143 11.46 -4.73 -1.62
CA LYS A 143 12.54 -5.04 -0.68
C LYS A 143 12.10 -4.84 0.76
N LYS A 144 11.31 -3.79 1.00
CA LYS A 144 10.99 -3.36 2.34
C LYS A 144 9.63 -2.68 2.39
N VAL A 145 8.87 -3.00 3.43
CA VAL A 145 7.64 -2.32 3.81
C VAL A 145 7.85 -1.71 5.19
N ILE A 146 7.52 -0.42 5.31
CA ILE A 146 7.52 0.31 6.58
C ILE A 146 6.10 0.84 6.78
N VAL A 147 5.56 0.69 7.99
CA VAL A 147 4.33 1.39 8.39
C VAL A 147 4.65 2.36 9.50
N ILE A 148 4.26 3.62 9.30
CA ILE A 148 4.41 4.70 10.27
C ILE A 148 3.04 5.09 10.77
N LYS A 149 2.89 5.21 12.08
CA LYS A 149 1.74 5.84 12.72
C LYS A 149 2.01 7.33 12.89
N MET A 150 1.15 8.14 12.28
CA MET A 150 1.14 9.59 12.48
C MET A 150 0.35 9.89 13.77
N SER A 151 0.89 10.81 14.57
CA SER A 151 0.31 11.26 15.84
C SER A 151 -0.87 12.18 15.60
#